data_AF-A0A0U1CVX3-F1
#
_entry.id   AF-A0A0U1CVX3-F1
#
_cell.length_a   1.000
_cell.length_b   1.000
_cell.length_c   1.000
_cell.angle_alpha   90.00
_cell.angle_beta   90.00
_cell.angle_gamma   90.00
#
_symmetry.space_group_name_H-M   'P 1'
#
loop_
_entity.id
_entity.type
_entity.pdbx_description
1 polymer ?
#
loop_
_entity_poly.entity_id
_entity_poly.type
_entity_poly.pdbx_seq_one_letter_code
_entity_poly.pdbx_strand_id
1 'polypeptide(L)'
;MNTGTQPHERSAGSAATPSGTSGTLDWFVSNFVRDVPGVSHAILVSADGLLMASNSHLPSDRAEQLAAVTSGLASLSTGAARLFEAGNVRQSIVEMDDGFLLLMGVGNGSYLATLASISCDIGQVGYEMALLVDRVGKTVEATPRTSHGAR
;
A
#
# COMPACT_ATOMS: atom_id res chain seq x y z
N MET A 1 -37.59 4.58 -45.11
CA MET A 1 -37.15 3.82 -43.93
C MET A 1 -35.63 3.74 -43.93
N ASN A 2 -35.06 4.11 -42.79
CA ASN A 2 -33.64 4.38 -42.51
C ASN A 2 -32.80 3.09 -42.40
N THR A 3 -31.50 3.13 -42.70
CA THR A 3 -30.44 2.37 -41.98
C THR A 3 -29.06 2.84 -42.44
N GLY A 4 -28.57 3.90 -41.80
CA GLY A 4 -27.16 4.28 -41.82
C GLY A 4 -26.33 3.32 -40.95
N THR A 5 -25.22 2.86 -41.50
CA THR A 5 -24.23 2.03 -40.80
C THR A 5 -23.26 2.94 -40.03
N GLN A 6 -23.26 2.85 -38.70
CA GLN A 6 -22.24 3.49 -37.85
C GLN A 6 -21.02 2.55 -37.67
N PRO A 7 -19.78 3.07 -37.68
CA PRO A 7 -18.59 2.29 -37.32
C PRO A 7 -18.39 2.23 -35.79
N HIS A 8 -17.97 1.07 -35.31
CA HIS A 8 -17.64 0.79 -33.90
C HIS A 8 -16.36 1.54 -33.45
N GLU A 9 -16.51 2.50 -32.54
CA GLU A 9 -15.40 3.05 -31.75
C GLU A 9 -14.98 2.02 -30.68
N ARG A 10 -13.72 1.57 -30.74
CA ARG A 10 -13.07 0.81 -29.68
C ARG A 10 -12.79 1.74 -28.51
N SER A 11 -13.52 1.57 -27.41
CA SER A 11 -13.25 2.24 -26.14
C SER A 11 -11.90 1.78 -25.59
N ALA A 12 -10.89 2.63 -25.73
CA ALA A 12 -9.65 2.53 -24.98
C ALA A 12 -9.96 2.89 -23.52
N GLY A 13 -9.74 1.94 -22.61
CA GLY A 13 -9.87 2.16 -21.17
C GLY A 13 -8.92 3.27 -20.72
N SER A 14 -9.48 4.46 -20.52
CA SER A 14 -8.79 5.59 -19.92
C SER A 14 -8.49 5.23 -18.46
N ALA A 15 -7.24 4.90 -18.16
CA ALA A 15 -6.75 4.87 -16.80
C ALA A 15 -6.82 6.31 -16.27
N ALA A 16 -7.86 6.60 -15.50
CA ALA A 16 -8.09 7.91 -14.93
C ALA A 16 -6.88 8.29 -14.05
N THR A 17 -6.16 9.34 -14.45
CA THR A 17 -5.15 9.97 -13.60
C THR A 17 -5.83 10.48 -12.34
N PRO A 18 -5.41 10.08 -11.14
CA PRO A 18 -6.12 10.43 -9.92
C PRO A 18 -6.03 11.92 -9.61
N SER A 19 -7.18 12.55 -9.40
CA SER A 19 -7.29 13.94 -8.93
C SER A 19 -7.26 13.95 -7.40
N GLY A 20 -6.06 14.02 -6.81
CA GLY A 20 -5.84 14.13 -5.36
C GLY A 20 -4.80 13.14 -4.81
N THR A 21 -4.20 13.46 -3.66
CA THR A 21 -3.13 12.64 -3.04
C THR A 21 -3.62 11.23 -2.70
N SER A 22 -4.82 11.08 -2.12
CA SER A 22 -5.39 9.77 -1.77
C SER A 22 -5.60 8.87 -3.00
N GLY A 23 -6.21 9.40 -4.07
CA GLY A 23 -6.35 8.63 -5.32
C GLY A 23 -5.01 8.29 -5.98
N THR A 24 -3.98 9.12 -5.80
CA THR A 24 -2.62 8.85 -6.29
C THR A 24 -1.99 7.68 -5.54
N LEU A 25 -2.18 7.62 -4.22
CA LEU A 25 -1.68 6.54 -3.40
C LEU A 25 -2.41 5.22 -3.68
N ASP A 26 -3.75 5.24 -3.82
CA ASP A 26 -4.54 4.07 -4.20
C ASP A 26 -4.09 3.51 -5.56
N TRP A 27 -3.78 4.39 -6.50
CA TRP A 27 -3.27 4.00 -7.81
C TRP A 27 -1.89 3.32 -7.70
N PHE A 28 -0.96 3.85 -6.89
CA PHE A 28 0.34 3.22 -6.68
C PHE A 28 0.22 1.84 -6.06
N VAL A 29 -0.60 1.69 -5.00
CA VAL A 29 -0.82 0.41 -4.31
C VAL A 29 -1.52 -0.60 -5.23
N SER A 30 -2.50 -0.16 -6.01
CA SER A 30 -3.20 -1.01 -6.97
C SER A 30 -2.28 -1.50 -8.09
N ASN A 31 -1.40 -0.63 -8.60
CA ASN A 31 -0.42 -1.04 -9.60
C ASN A 31 0.59 -2.05 -9.06
N PHE A 32 1.11 -1.82 -7.86
CA PHE A 32 2.03 -2.76 -7.21
C PHE A 32 1.43 -4.16 -7.08
N VAL A 33 0.18 -4.28 -6.63
CA VAL A 33 -0.48 -5.58 -6.54
C VAL A 33 -0.68 -6.23 -7.90
N ARG A 34 -1.01 -5.45 -8.93
CA ARG A 34 -1.19 -5.98 -10.30
C ARG A 34 0.13 -6.44 -10.93
N ASP A 35 1.20 -5.69 -10.70
CA ASP A 35 2.44 -5.81 -11.45
C ASP A 35 3.46 -6.75 -10.76
N VAL A 36 3.28 -7.05 -9.46
CA VAL A 36 4.18 -7.92 -8.69
C VAL A 36 3.57 -9.32 -8.51
N PRO A 37 4.13 -10.36 -9.14
CA PRO A 37 3.61 -11.73 -9.02
C PRO A 37 3.60 -12.22 -7.56
N GLY A 38 2.50 -12.88 -7.19
CA GLY A 38 2.34 -13.46 -5.86
C GLY A 38 1.83 -12.47 -4.80
N VAL A 39 1.78 -11.16 -5.07
CA VAL A 39 1.10 -10.20 -4.19
C VAL A 39 -0.41 -10.32 -4.38
N SER A 40 -1.15 -10.54 -3.30
CA SER A 40 -2.62 -10.60 -3.31
C SER A 40 -3.23 -9.28 -2.89
N HIS A 41 -2.73 -8.70 -1.80
CA HIS A 41 -3.21 -7.40 -1.31
C HIS A 41 -2.11 -6.51 -0.78
N ALA A 42 -2.32 -5.20 -0.85
CA ALA A 42 -1.46 -4.24 -0.20
C ALA A 42 -2.26 -3.03 0.28
N ILE A 43 -1.78 -2.43 1.36
CA ILE A 43 -2.30 -1.18 1.93
C ILE A 43 -1.17 -0.27 2.37
N LEU A 44 -1.43 1.03 2.39
CA LEU A 44 -0.60 2.03 3.05
C LEU A 44 -1.29 2.50 4.32
N VAL A 45 -0.54 2.52 5.42
CA VAL A 45 -1.04 2.88 6.75
C VAL A 45 -0.16 3.99 7.31
N SER A 46 -0.76 5.01 7.93
CA SER A 46 -0.03 6.07 8.60
C SER A 46 0.56 5.61 9.94
N ALA A 47 1.43 6.44 10.51
CA ALA A 47 2.08 6.15 11.80
C ALA A 47 1.10 6.00 12.99
N ASP A 48 -0.09 6.59 12.90
CA ASP A 48 -1.18 6.45 13.89
C ASP A 48 -2.12 5.28 13.59
N GLY A 49 -1.86 4.51 12.53
CA GLY A 49 -2.61 3.30 12.20
C GLY A 49 -3.82 3.53 11.28
N LEU A 50 -4.00 4.73 10.73
CA LEU A 50 -5.10 5.02 9.81
C LEU A 50 -4.80 4.53 8.40
N LEU A 51 -5.80 3.96 7.73
CA LEU A 51 -5.71 3.54 6.35
C LEU A 51 -5.56 4.77 5.44
N MET A 52 -4.46 4.83 4.69
CA MET A 52 -4.18 5.91 3.74
C MET A 52 -4.52 5.53 2.29
N ALA A 53 -4.30 4.26 1.94
CA ALA A 53 -4.58 3.72 0.62
C ALA A 53 -4.73 2.20 0.65
N SER A 54 -5.50 1.65 -0.29
CA SER A 54 -5.63 0.21 -0.51
C SER A 54 -5.74 -0.12 -1.99
N ASN A 55 -5.41 -1.34 -2.38
CA ASN A 55 -5.71 -1.76 -3.75
C ASN A 55 -7.22 -1.89 -4.00
N SER A 56 -7.62 -1.77 -5.26
CA SER A 56 -9.03 -1.80 -5.69
C SER A 56 -9.77 -3.12 -5.44
N HIS A 57 -9.06 -4.22 -5.16
CA HIS A 57 -9.64 -5.55 -5.00
C HIS A 57 -9.78 -5.97 -3.54
N LEU A 58 -9.29 -5.16 -2.59
CA LEU A 58 -9.45 -5.38 -1.17
C LEU A 58 -10.73 -4.66 -0.67
N PRO A 59 -11.71 -5.38 -0.10
CA PRO A 59 -12.86 -4.76 0.53
C PRO A 59 -12.44 -3.77 1.62
N SER A 60 -13.13 -2.64 1.72
CA SER A 60 -12.75 -1.54 2.63
C SER A 60 -12.72 -1.96 4.10
N ASP A 61 -13.67 -2.79 4.53
CA ASP A 61 -13.72 -3.36 5.88
C ASP A 61 -12.49 -4.23 6.19
N ARG A 62 -12.03 -5.03 5.21
CA ARG A 62 -10.80 -5.83 5.33
C ARG A 62 -9.55 -4.96 5.30
N ALA A 63 -9.55 -3.88 4.53
CA ALA A 63 -8.43 -2.93 4.51
C ALA A 63 -8.24 -2.24 5.87
N GLU A 64 -9.33 -1.81 6.50
CA GLU A 64 -9.32 -1.24 7.87
C GLU A 64 -8.83 -2.27 8.91
N GLN A 65 -9.31 -3.52 8.82
CA GLN A 65 -8.82 -4.59 9.70
C GLN A 65 -7.32 -4.84 9.51
N LEU A 66 -6.84 -4.87 8.27
CA LEU A 66 -5.42 -5.05 7.97
C LEU A 66 -4.59 -3.85 8.46
N ALA A 67 -5.13 -2.63 8.42
CA ALA A 67 -4.48 -1.45 8.99
C ALA A 67 -4.31 -1.56 10.50
N ALA A 68 -5.34 -2.02 11.22
CA ALA A 68 -5.27 -2.29 12.65
C ALA A 68 -4.23 -3.36 13.00
N VAL A 69 -4.20 -4.48 12.25
CA VAL A 69 -3.18 -5.53 12.42
C VAL A 69 -1.77 -4.98 12.18
N THR A 70 -1.60 -4.19 11.11
CA THR A 70 -0.33 -3.57 10.74
C THR A 70 0.20 -2.66 11.86
N SER A 71 -0.67 -1.81 12.42
CA SER A 71 -0.31 -0.90 13.52
C SER A 71 0.13 -1.65 14.78
N GLY A 72 -0.59 -2.73 15.14
CA GLY A 72 -0.22 -3.58 16.27
C GLY A 72 1.14 -4.25 16.08
N LEU A 73 1.38 -4.83 14.91
CA LEU A 73 2.64 -5.50 14.59
C LEU A 73 3.82 -4.52 14.53
N ALA A 74 3.63 -3.35 13.92
CA ALA A 74 4.64 -2.30 13.87
C ALA A 74 5.02 -1.81 15.27
N SER A 75 4.03 -1.61 16.14
CA SER A 75 4.22 -1.17 17.53
C SER A 75 4.99 -2.20 18.35
N LEU A 76 4.62 -3.49 18.25
CA LEU A 76 5.32 -4.58 18.94
C LEU A 76 6.76 -4.75 18.44
N SER A 77 6.95 -4.71 17.11
CA SER A 77 8.28 -4.81 16.50
C SER A 77 9.19 -3.66 16.93
N THR A 78 8.66 -2.43 16.94
CA THR A 78 9.38 -1.23 17.40
C THR A 78 9.71 -1.32 18.89
N GLY A 79 8.78 -1.80 19.71
CA GLY A 79 9.00 -2.02 21.14
C GLY A 79 10.14 -3.03 21.39
N ALA A 80 10.15 -4.15 20.67
CA ALA A 80 11.23 -5.12 20.74
C ALA A 80 12.58 -4.52 20.33
N ALA A 81 12.63 -3.79 19.22
CA ALA A 81 13.86 -3.14 18.77
C ALA A 81 14.41 -2.14 19.80
N ARG A 82 13.53 -1.39 20.47
CA ARG A 82 13.92 -0.47 21.56
C ARG A 82 14.41 -1.22 22.80
N LEU A 83 13.72 -2.28 23.21
CA LEU A 83 14.06 -3.07 24.40
C LEU A 83 15.48 -3.65 24.31
N PHE A 84 15.90 -4.03 23.11
CA PHE A 84 17.21 -4.62 22.84
C PHE A 84 18.20 -3.66 22.17
N GLU A 85 17.91 -2.35 22.13
CA GLU A 85 18.76 -1.33 21.51
C GLU A 85 19.18 -1.68 20.05
N ALA A 86 18.32 -2.39 19.32
CA ALA A 86 18.60 -2.96 17.99
C ALA A 86 18.38 -1.98 16.83
N GLY A 87 18.18 -0.68 17.13
CA GLY A 87 17.93 0.36 16.13
C GLY A 87 16.52 0.33 15.56
N ASN A 88 16.38 0.69 14.28
CA ASN A 88 15.08 0.81 13.61
C ASN A 88 14.66 -0.51 12.94
N VAL A 89 13.37 -0.83 13.04
CA VAL A 89 12.78 -1.95 12.29
C VAL A 89 12.74 -1.57 10.81
N ARG A 90 13.48 -2.32 9.99
CA ARG A 90 13.50 -2.11 8.54
C ARG A 90 12.31 -2.80 7.86
N GLN A 91 12.00 -4.00 8.31
CA GLN A 91 10.94 -4.83 7.79
C GLN A 91 10.49 -5.84 8.85
N SER A 92 9.21 -6.24 8.79
CA SER A 92 8.68 -7.37 9.54
C SER A 92 8.04 -8.35 8.55
N ILE A 93 8.27 -9.64 8.75
CA ILE A 93 7.71 -10.72 7.93
C ILE A 93 7.01 -11.69 8.86
N VAL A 94 5.73 -11.95 8.60
CA VAL A 94 4.94 -12.99 9.26
C VAL A 94 4.61 -14.04 8.22
N GLU A 95 5.10 -15.25 8.45
CA GLU A 95 4.76 -16.43 7.64
C GLU A 95 3.56 -17.14 8.27
N MET A 96 2.61 -17.51 7.42
CA MET A 96 1.36 -18.21 7.74
C MET A 96 1.24 -19.38 6.76
N ASP A 97 0.41 -20.38 7.10
CA ASP A 97 0.27 -21.61 6.29
C ASP A 97 -0.01 -21.33 4.80
N ASP A 98 -0.78 -20.27 4.51
CA ASP A 98 -1.22 -19.93 3.14
C ASP A 98 -0.54 -18.67 2.57
N GLY A 99 0.50 -18.14 3.22
CA GLY A 99 1.26 -17.02 2.68
C GLY A 99 1.94 -16.13 3.70
N PHE A 100 2.22 -14.90 3.29
CA PHE A 100 3.04 -13.95 4.04
C PHE A 100 2.32 -12.63 4.25
N LEU A 101 2.57 -12.02 5.40
CA LEU A 101 2.34 -10.59 5.65
C LEU A 101 3.69 -9.91 5.82
N LEU A 102 4.00 -8.99 4.91
CA LEU A 102 5.22 -8.18 4.92
C LEU A 102 4.89 -6.74 5.26
N LEU A 103 5.63 -6.15 6.19
CA LEU A 103 5.55 -4.73 6.54
C LEU A 103 6.88 -4.06 6.23
N MET A 104 6.84 -2.94 5.53
CA MET A 104 8.00 -2.09 5.27
C MET A 104 7.70 -0.64 5.64
N GLY A 105 8.61 -0.02 6.39
CA GLY A 105 8.45 1.38 6.82
C GLY A 105 8.57 2.35 5.64
N VAL A 106 7.75 3.40 5.67
CA VAL A 106 7.68 4.48 4.67
C VAL A 106 7.92 5.81 5.34
N GLY A 107 9.03 6.46 5.00
CA GLY A 107 9.37 7.81 5.47
C GLY A 107 9.21 7.99 6.99
N ASN A 108 8.30 8.87 7.38
CA ASN A 108 8.09 9.37 8.75
C ASN A 108 7.31 8.44 9.70
N GLY A 109 7.30 7.13 9.45
CA GLY A 109 6.65 6.14 10.33
C GLY A 109 5.36 5.55 9.78
N SER A 110 5.02 5.82 8.52
CA SER A 110 3.97 5.08 7.81
C SER A 110 4.48 3.68 7.42
N TYR A 111 3.59 2.78 7.02
CA TYR A 111 3.92 1.41 6.64
C TYR A 111 3.20 1.00 5.36
N LEU A 112 3.94 0.34 4.47
CA LEU A 112 3.38 -0.48 3.40
C LEU A 112 3.22 -1.90 3.95
N ALA A 113 1.98 -2.38 4.02
CA ALA A 113 1.68 -3.76 4.38
C ALA A 113 1.23 -4.53 3.15
N THR A 114 1.80 -5.72 2.94
CA THR A 114 1.59 -6.54 1.74
C THR A 114 1.28 -7.98 2.15
N LEU A 115 0.17 -8.50 1.65
CA LEU A 115 -0.17 -9.92 1.69
C LEU A 115 0.30 -10.57 0.40
N ALA A 116 1.04 -11.67 0.52
CA ALA A 116 1.57 -12.43 -0.60
C ALA A 116 1.30 -13.93 -0.44
N SER A 117 1.17 -14.65 -1.54
CA SER A 117 0.96 -16.09 -1.54
C SER A 117 2.21 -16.85 -1.08
N ILE A 118 2.03 -18.07 -0.59
CA ILE A 118 3.15 -18.95 -0.20
C ILE A 118 4.09 -19.28 -1.37
N SER A 119 3.59 -19.20 -2.60
CA SER A 119 4.35 -19.47 -3.83
C SER A 119 5.11 -18.24 -4.36
N CYS A 120 5.08 -17.10 -3.66
CA CYS A 120 5.77 -15.89 -4.12
C CYS A 120 7.29 -15.99 -3.96
N ASP A 121 8.02 -15.23 -4.78
CA ASP A 121 9.41 -14.92 -4.50
C ASP A 121 9.45 -13.76 -3.49
N ILE A 122 9.70 -14.08 -2.22
CA ILE A 122 9.71 -13.08 -1.14
C ILE A 122 10.80 -12.01 -1.34
N GLY A 123 11.90 -12.35 -2.00
CA GLY A 123 12.97 -11.42 -2.33
C GLY A 123 12.52 -10.41 -3.38
N GLN A 124 11.82 -10.88 -4.42
CA GLN A 124 11.22 -10.02 -5.44
C GLN A 124 10.14 -9.11 -4.82
N VAL A 125 9.24 -9.66 -3.99
CA VAL A 125 8.21 -8.86 -3.31
C VAL A 125 8.85 -7.77 -2.46
N GLY A 126 9.86 -8.11 -1.65
CA GLY A 126 10.59 -7.12 -0.83
C GLY A 126 11.30 -6.06 -1.66
N TYR A 127 11.88 -6.42 -2.81
CA TYR A 127 12.51 -5.47 -3.74
C TYR A 127 11.50 -4.46 -4.29
N GLU A 128 10.36 -4.95 -4.80
CA GLU A 128 9.32 -4.09 -5.36
C GLU A 128 8.63 -3.23 -4.28
N MET A 129 8.48 -3.76 -3.06
CA MET A 129 8.06 -2.96 -1.91
C MET A 129 9.01 -1.79 -1.68
N ALA A 130 10.33 -2.01 -1.69
CA ALA A 130 11.31 -0.95 -1.50
C ALA A 130 11.22 0.15 -2.57
N LEU A 131 11.00 -0.23 -3.83
CA LEU A 131 10.78 0.73 -4.92
C LEU A 131 9.48 1.53 -4.75
N LEU A 132 8.40 0.87 -4.33
CA LEU A 132 7.13 1.52 -4.06
C LEU A 132 7.25 2.48 -2.88
N VAL A 133 7.90 2.07 -1.79
CA VAL A 133 8.13 2.89 -0.59
C VAL A 133 8.88 4.18 -0.94
N ASP A 134 9.93 4.11 -1.74
CA ASP A 134 10.67 5.30 -2.19
C ASP A 134 9.78 6.25 -3.02
N ARG A 135 8.92 5.69 -3.89
CA ARG A 135 7.99 6.48 -4.70
C ARG A 135 6.91 7.14 -3.86
N VAL A 136 6.28 6.39 -2.95
CA VAL A 136 5.21 6.88 -2.07
C VAL A 136 5.72 7.89 -1.06
N GLY A 137 6.92 7.66 -0.48
CA GLY A 137 7.53 8.59 0.47
C GLY A 137 7.63 10.01 -0.11
N LYS A 138 8.06 10.13 -1.36
CA LYS A 138 8.13 11.43 -2.08
C LYS A 138 6.76 12.11 -2.21
N THR A 139 5.69 11.35 -2.44
CA THR A 139 4.33 11.88 -2.57
C THR A 139 3.75 12.33 -1.22
N VAL A 140 4.00 11.56 -0.16
CA VAL A 140 3.55 11.88 1.21
C VAL A 140 4.27 13.12 1.74
N GLU A 141 5.59 13.23 1.52
CA GLU A 141 6.40 14.40 1.96
C GLU A 141 6.09 15.68 1.18
N ALA A 142 5.72 15.57 -0.10
CA ALA A 142 5.41 16.72 -0.95
C ALA A 142 4.05 17.40 -0.64
N THR A 143 3.22 16.82 0.24
CA THR A 143 1.95 17.42 0.64
C THR A 143 2.20 18.35 1.83
N PRO A 144 2.02 19.69 1.71
CA PRO A 144 2.10 20.58 2.85
C PRO A 144 1.09 20.12 3.89
N ARG A 145 1.54 19.89 5.13
CA ARG A 145 0.63 19.79 6.28
C ARG A 145 -0.14 21.09 6.33
N THR A 146 -1.38 21.13 5.82
CA THR A 146 -2.30 22.20 6.17
C THR A 146 -2.57 22.04 7.64
N SER A 147 -1.79 22.70 8.47
CA SER A 147 -2.10 22.91 9.87
C SER A 147 -3.41 23.71 9.89
N HIS A 148 -4.54 23.01 9.92
CA HIS A 148 -5.79 23.60 10.35
C HIS A 148 -5.74 23.71 11.88
N GLY A 149 -4.82 24.54 12.37
CA GLY A 149 -4.83 25.06 13.72
C GLY A 149 -5.90 26.13 13.76
N ALA A 150 -7.12 25.72 14.10
CA ALA A 150 -8.20 26.63 14.45
C ALA A 150 -7.98 27.15 15.88
N ARG A 151 -8.15 28.47 15.99
CA ARG A 151 -8.33 29.32 17.18
C ARG A 151 -7.08 29.95 17.80
#